data_AF-A0A9X3X8P1-F1
#
_entry.id   AF-A0A9X3X8P1-F1
#
_cell.length_a   1.000
_cell.length_b   1.000
_cell.length_c   1.000
_cell.angle_alpha   90.00
_cell.angle_beta   90.00
_cell.angle_gamma   90.00
#
_symmetry.space_group_name_H-M   'P 1'
#
loop_
_entity.id
_entity.type
_entity.pdbx_description
1 polymer ?
#
loop_
_entity_poly.entity_id
_entity_poly.type
_entity_poly.pdbx_seq_one_letter_code
_entity_poly.pdbx_strand_id
1 'polypeptide(L)'
;MTYRDERDALRGRIQGLEQDLDEARRSQQTAEEKRARIEQIEGRMREAEQDLQALRSELASLRGAPPPNKRARVLPFLIGGTFTLFALGGAFLAIVYKAPPPRPHERIAPPPAVVTAPAPPGEPPGTEAPPAPPPAPARQVAARWKGKVTRANGLPFGAGAACDVDSTLEGNGEKGSVVDLSVTCGGRPVYRSTDQLEGMSMNGYGLGEQPGKEAGTFTYAVRYSDTGTRSGPRTQISLDSTQGQGAVWSDVVPIFRVEFQLPTFSAPVRGERLLSPAPAKEP
;
A
#
# COMPACT_ATOMS: atom_id res chain seq x y z
N MET A 1 -29.24 -49.85 1.88
CA MET A 1 -29.27 -48.39 1.66
C MET A 1 -27.87 -47.78 1.52
N THR A 2 -26.81 -48.39 2.06
CA THR A 2 -25.42 -47.89 2.05
C THR A 2 -24.77 -47.67 0.67
N TYR A 3 -25.06 -48.49 -0.35
CA TYR A 3 -24.43 -48.37 -1.68
C TYR A 3 -24.77 -47.07 -2.43
N ARG A 4 -25.92 -46.46 -2.14
CA ARG A 4 -26.34 -45.21 -2.80
C ARG A 4 -25.56 -44.01 -2.26
N ASP A 5 -25.38 -43.97 -0.94
CA ASP A 5 -24.64 -42.90 -0.27
C ASP A 5 -23.14 -42.94 -0.63
N GLU A 6 -22.55 -44.14 -0.73
CA GLU A 6 -21.16 -44.31 -1.19
C GLU A 6 -20.95 -43.82 -2.63
N ARG A 7 -21.93 -44.05 -3.51
CA ARG A 7 -21.85 -43.59 -4.91
C ARG A 7 -21.95 -42.08 -5.02
N ASP A 8 -22.80 -41.45 -4.22
CA ASP A 8 -22.95 -40.00 -4.23
C ASP A 8 -21.73 -39.33 -3.55
N ALA A 9 -21.13 -39.95 -2.53
CA ALA A 9 -19.86 -39.50 -1.95
C ALA A 9 -18.69 -39.58 -2.97
N LEU A 10 -18.61 -40.65 -3.76
CA LEU A 10 -17.59 -40.77 -4.82
C LEU A 10 -17.77 -39.73 -5.92
N ARG A 11 -19.02 -39.43 -6.32
CA ARG A 11 -19.31 -38.38 -7.29
C ARG A 11 -18.90 -37.00 -6.78
N GLY A 12 -19.18 -36.69 -5.51
CA GLY A 12 -18.74 -35.45 -4.89
C GLY A 12 -17.21 -35.29 -4.88
N ARG A 13 -16.47 -36.38 -4.62
CA ARG A 13 -15.00 -36.36 -4.67
C ARG A 13 -14.45 -36.17 -6.07
N ILE A 14 -15.05 -36.81 -7.08
CA ILE A 14 -14.65 -36.63 -8.48
C ILE A 14 -14.86 -35.17 -8.91
N GLN A 15 -16.02 -34.60 -8.63
CA GLN A 15 -16.32 -33.19 -8.94
C GLN A 15 -15.38 -32.23 -8.22
N GLY A 16 -15.03 -32.51 -6.96
CA GLY A 16 -14.03 -31.74 -6.21
C GLY A 16 -12.65 -31.76 -6.90
N LEU A 17 -12.17 -32.96 -7.28
CA LEU A 17 -10.88 -33.11 -7.95
C LEU A 17 -10.82 -32.47 -9.34
N GLU A 18 -11.91 -32.53 -10.11
CA GLU A 18 -12.01 -31.85 -11.40
C GLU A 18 -11.90 -30.32 -11.24
N GLN A 19 -12.55 -29.78 -10.21
CA GLN A 19 -12.50 -28.36 -9.95
C GLN A 19 -11.13 -27.88 -9.46
N ASP A 20 -10.46 -28.68 -8.63
CA ASP A 20 -9.10 -28.40 -8.17
C ASP A 20 -8.09 -28.44 -9.35
N LEU A 21 -8.26 -29.36 -10.30
CA LEU A 21 -7.45 -29.43 -11.52
C LEU A 21 -7.63 -28.20 -12.42
N ASP A 22 -8.87 -27.74 -12.59
CA ASP A 22 -9.15 -26.54 -13.38
C ASP A 22 -8.59 -25.27 -12.71
N GLU A 23 -8.67 -25.16 -11.39
CA GLU A 23 -8.06 -24.07 -10.63
C GLU A 23 -6.52 -24.09 -10.74
N ALA A 24 -5.91 -25.27 -10.61
CA ALA A 24 -4.48 -25.45 -10.81
C ALA A 24 -4.05 -25.04 -12.23
N ARG A 25 -4.80 -25.43 -13.28
CA ARG A 25 -4.52 -25.03 -14.67
C ARG A 25 -4.60 -23.51 -14.86
N ARG A 26 -5.63 -22.84 -14.33
CA ARG A 26 -5.75 -21.38 -14.40
C ARG A 26 -4.58 -20.70 -13.68
N SER A 27 -4.17 -21.22 -12.53
CA SER A 27 -3.02 -20.67 -11.80
C SER A 27 -1.70 -20.79 -12.60
N GLN A 28 -1.48 -21.90 -13.31
CA GLN A 28 -0.32 -22.09 -14.18
C GLN A 28 -0.34 -21.13 -15.38
N GLN A 29 -1.50 -20.94 -16.03
CA GLN A 29 -1.64 -19.98 -17.12
C GLN A 29 -1.28 -18.56 -16.69
N THR A 30 -1.74 -18.12 -15.51
CA THR A 30 -1.36 -16.78 -15.00
C THR A 30 0.14 -16.64 -14.69
N ALA A 31 0.82 -17.74 -14.36
CA ALA A 31 2.26 -17.75 -14.11
C ALA A 31 3.06 -17.65 -15.42
N GLU A 32 2.63 -18.36 -16.46
CA GLU A 32 3.23 -18.27 -17.80
C GLU A 32 3.04 -16.88 -18.41
N GLU A 33 1.85 -16.29 -18.29
CA GLU A 33 1.60 -14.90 -18.73
C GLU A 33 2.49 -13.88 -18.01
N LYS A 34 2.70 -14.05 -16.70
CA LYS A 34 3.62 -13.20 -15.92
C LYS A 34 5.05 -13.36 -16.40
N ARG A 35 5.51 -14.59 -16.69
CA ARG A 35 6.86 -14.83 -17.24
C ARG A 35 7.04 -14.17 -18.60
N ALA A 36 6.06 -14.33 -19.50
CA ALA A 36 6.09 -13.69 -20.81
C ALA A 36 6.16 -12.15 -20.72
N ARG A 37 5.43 -11.54 -19.76
CA ARG A 37 5.53 -10.09 -19.51
C ARG A 37 6.90 -9.66 -18.98
N ILE A 38 7.51 -10.46 -18.11
CA ILE A 38 8.86 -10.18 -17.58
C ILE A 38 9.89 -10.23 -18.71
N GLU A 39 9.86 -11.27 -19.55
CA GLU A 39 10.75 -11.39 -20.71
C GLU A 39 10.60 -10.22 -21.69
N GLN A 40 9.36 -9.74 -21.90
CA GLN A 40 9.11 -8.56 -22.74
C GLN A 40 9.70 -7.28 -22.13
N ILE A 41 9.62 -7.10 -20.80
CA ILE A 41 10.20 -5.95 -20.11
C ILE A 41 11.73 -6.00 -20.17
N GLU A 42 12.34 -7.16 -19.92
CA GLU A 42 13.79 -7.36 -20.02
C GLU A 42 14.31 -7.12 -21.44
N GLY A 43 13.54 -7.48 -22.47
CA GLY A 43 13.83 -7.14 -23.86
C GLY A 43 13.90 -5.64 -24.07
N ARG A 44 12.88 -4.89 -23.62
CA ARG A 44 12.84 -3.42 -23.72
C ARG A 44 13.96 -2.73 -22.94
N MET A 45 14.36 -3.27 -21.80
CA MET A 45 15.49 -2.75 -21.03
C MET A 45 16.80 -2.89 -21.79
N ARG A 46 17.05 -4.04 -22.42
CA ARG A 46 18.24 -4.26 -23.25
C ARG A 46 18.29 -3.33 -24.46
N GLU A 47 17.15 -3.11 -25.11
CA GLU A 47 17.03 -2.17 -26.22
C GLU A 47 17.35 -0.73 -25.76
N ALA A 48 16.76 -0.28 -24.65
CA ALA A 48 17.04 1.04 -24.07
C ALA A 48 18.51 1.21 -23.65
N GLU A 49 19.17 0.16 -23.14
CA GLU A 49 20.61 0.21 -22.83
C GLU A 49 21.48 0.39 -24.08
N GLN A 50 21.13 -0.29 -25.18
CA GLN A 50 21.82 -0.12 -26.46
C GLN A 50 21.63 1.30 -27.02
N ASP A 51 20.42 1.85 -26.95
CA ASP A 51 20.15 3.23 -27.35
C ASP A 51 20.96 4.24 -26.54
N LEU A 52 21.03 4.07 -25.22
CA LEU A 52 21.86 4.92 -24.36
C LEU A 52 23.35 4.82 -24.69
N GLN A 53 23.84 3.65 -25.09
CA GLN A 53 25.22 3.49 -25.55
C GLN A 53 25.46 4.17 -26.90
N ALA A 54 24.51 4.04 -27.84
CA ALA A 54 24.57 4.72 -29.13
C ALA A 54 24.64 6.24 -28.93
N LEU A 55 23.71 6.82 -28.16
CA LEU A 55 23.66 8.25 -27.85
C LEU A 55 24.94 8.74 -27.14
N ARG A 56 25.53 7.94 -26.25
CA ARG A 56 26.82 8.28 -25.62
C ARG A 56 27.95 8.34 -26.63
N SER A 57 27.98 7.44 -27.61
CA SER A 57 29.01 7.44 -28.64
C SER A 57 28.86 8.58 -29.64
N GLU A 58 27.62 8.95 -30.00
CA GLU A 58 27.31 10.16 -30.78
C GLU A 58 27.69 11.44 -30.02
N LEU A 59 27.38 11.53 -28.72
CA LEU A 59 27.80 12.67 -27.91
C LEU A 59 29.33 12.77 -27.79
N ALA A 60 30.03 11.65 -27.72
CA ALA A 60 31.50 11.62 -27.68
C ALA A 60 32.12 12.10 -29.01
N SER A 61 31.52 11.76 -30.15
CA SER A 61 31.99 12.22 -31.47
C SER A 61 31.75 13.72 -31.65
N LEU A 62 30.61 14.25 -31.20
CA LEU A 62 30.29 15.68 -31.24
C LEU A 62 31.16 16.52 -30.30
N ARG A 63 31.64 15.96 -29.19
CA ARG A 63 32.50 16.67 -28.23
C ARG A 63 33.95 16.86 -28.68
N GLY A 64 34.36 16.33 -29.84
CA GLY A 64 35.70 16.59 -30.40
C GLY A 64 36.85 16.16 -29.49
N ALA A 65 36.68 15.10 -28.69
CA ALA A 65 37.72 14.63 -27.78
C ALA A 65 38.94 14.11 -28.57
N PRO A 66 40.15 14.68 -28.39
CA PRO A 66 41.34 14.20 -29.06
C PRO A 66 41.70 12.78 -28.58
N PRO A 67 42.16 11.88 -29.46
CA PRO A 67 42.48 10.51 -29.08
C PRO A 67 43.61 10.47 -28.04
N PRO A 68 43.58 9.54 -27.07
CA PRO A 68 44.66 9.38 -26.11
C PRO A 68 45.93 8.87 -26.83
N ASN A 69 46.90 9.77 -26.99
CA ASN A 69 48.21 9.44 -27.54
C ASN A 69 48.95 8.45 -26.61
N LYS A 70 49.14 7.20 -27.08
CA LYS A 70 49.82 6.09 -26.37
C LYS A 70 51.34 6.24 -26.24
N ARG A 71 51.91 7.45 -26.18
CA ARG A 71 53.36 7.63 -26.04
C ARG A 71 53.69 8.84 -25.15
N ALA A 72 53.80 8.61 -23.85
CA ALA A 72 54.62 9.45 -22.99
C ALA A 72 55.23 8.60 -21.88
N ARG A 73 56.56 8.57 -21.89
CA ARG A 73 57.45 7.95 -20.92
C ARG A 73 57.29 8.61 -19.54
N VAL A 74 57.25 7.76 -18.53
CA VAL A 74 57.91 7.86 -17.22
C VAL A 74 58.49 9.24 -16.84
N LEU A 75 57.90 9.86 -15.81
CA LEU A 75 58.66 10.64 -14.82
C LEU A 75 57.91 10.63 -13.46
N PRO A 76 58.55 10.24 -12.34
CA PRO A 76 57.90 10.25 -11.03
C PRO A 76 58.06 11.63 -10.40
N PHE A 77 56.95 12.35 -10.19
CA PHE A 77 56.94 13.51 -9.31
C PHE A 77 56.21 13.18 -8.01
N LEU A 78 57.03 13.01 -6.98
CA LEU A 78 56.73 13.01 -5.55
C LEU A 78 56.29 14.41 -5.10
N ILE A 79 54.99 14.70 -5.06
CA ILE A 79 54.36 15.74 -4.21
C ILE A 79 52.89 15.26 -4.04
N GLY A 80 52.46 14.67 -2.93
CA GLY A 80 52.31 15.34 -1.63
C GLY A 80 50.98 16.11 -1.61
N GLY A 81 49.83 15.43 -1.41
CA GLY A 81 48.54 16.14 -1.31
C GLY A 81 47.29 15.25 -1.35
N THR A 82 46.89 14.76 -0.16
CA THR A 82 45.50 14.56 0.31
C THR A 82 44.39 14.34 -0.73
N PHE A 83 43.91 13.10 -0.87
CA PHE A 83 42.49 12.80 -1.14
C PHE A 83 42.12 11.42 -0.58
N THR A 84 41.50 11.43 0.60
CA THR A 84 40.77 10.30 1.17
C THR A 84 39.48 10.10 0.37
N LEU A 85 39.43 9.08 -0.47
CA LEU A 85 38.21 8.63 -1.14
C LEU A 85 37.86 7.22 -0.67
N PHE A 86 36.81 7.19 0.14
CA PHE A 86 35.88 6.10 0.43
C PHE A 86 36.03 4.84 -0.44
N ALA A 87 36.51 3.77 0.20
CA ALA A 87 36.25 2.39 -0.22
C ALA A 87 35.29 1.76 0.79
N LEU A 88 33.99 1.98 0.60
CA LEU A 88 32.92 1.22 1.24
C LEU A 88 32.12 0.57 0.11
N GLY A 89 32.70 -0.52 -0.43
CA GLY A 89 32.04 -1.40 -1.38
C GLY A 89 30.91 -2.13 -0.67
N GLY A 90 29.69 -1.91 -1.15
CA GLY A 90 28.47 -2.48 -0.60
C GLY A 90 28.39 -4.00 -0.79
N ALA A 91 28.24 -4.71 0.32
CA ALA A 91 27.69 -6.05 0.34
C ALA A 91 26.15 -5.94 0.29
N PHE A 92 25.57 -6.02 -0.90
CA PHE A 92 24.12 -6.18 -1.07
C PHE A 92 23.78 -7.67 -0.86
N LEU A 93 23.41 -8.03 0.37
CA LEU A 93 22.80 -9.31 0.70
C LEU A 93 21.38 -9.33 0.12
N ALA A 94 21.18 -10.08 -0.97
CA ALA A 94 19.87 -10.40 -1.51
C ALA A 94 19.14 -11.36 -0.55
N ILE A 95 18.35 -10.81 0.38
CA ILE A 95 17.41 -11.60 1.18
C ILE A 95 16.18 -11.87 0.31
N VAL A 96 16.10 -13.09 -0.21
CA VAL A 96 14.91 -13.64 -0.86
C VAL A 96 13.85 -13.88 0.21
N TYR A 97 12.97 -12.91 0.42
CA TYR A 97 11.74 -13.11 1.20
C TYR A 97 10.80 -14.01 0.40
N LYS A 98 10.74 -15.31 0.76
CA LYS A 98 9.65 -16.21 0.40
C LYS A 98 8.35 -15.63 0.96
N ALA A 99 7.49 -15.10 0.10
CA ALA A 99 6.13 -14.74 0.47
C ALA A 99 5.38 -16.00 0.95
N PRO A 100 4.60 -15.94 2.06
CA PRO A 100 3.77 -17.04 2.49
C PRO A 100 2.70 -17.36 1.42
N PRO A 101 2.31 -18.63 1.27
CA PRO A 101 1.31 -19.03 0.28
C PRO A 101 -0.01 -18.27 0.51
N PRO A 102 -0.73 -17.90 -0.57
CA PRO A 102 -2.03 -17.26 -0.46
C PRO A 102 -2.99 -18.19 0.31
N ARG A 103 -3.77 -17.60 1.23
CA ARG A 103 -4.84 -18.32 1.92
C ARG A 103 -5.86 -18.79 0.88
N PRO A 104 -6.39 -20.02 1.00
CA PRO A 104 -7.45 -20.51 0.11
C PRO A 104 -8.61 -19.51 0.09
N HIS A 105 -8.99 -19.08 -1.11
CA HIS A 105 -10.15 -18.23 -1.28
C HIS A 105 -11.40 -19.01 -0.87
N GLU A 106 -12.09 -18.52 0.15
CA GLU A 106 -13.41 -19.01 0.51
C GLU A 106 -14.35 -18.81 -0.69
N ARG A 107 -14.75 -19.94 -1.26
CA ARG A 107 -15.47 -20.03 -2.51
C ARG A 107 -16.88 -19.45 -2.30
N ILE A 108 -17.09 -18.22 -2.75
CA ILE A 108 -18.43 -17.63 -2.85
C ILE A 108 -19.21 -18.47 -3.87
N ALA A 109 -20.17 -19.24 -3.38
CA ALA A 109 -21.06 -20.04 -4.23
C ALA A 109 -21.83 -19.13 -5.20
N PRO A 110 -22.06 -19.56 -6.45
CA PRO A 110 -22.90 -18.82 -7.38
C PRO A 110 -24.32 -18.69 -6.81
N PRO A 111 -25.01 -17.55 -7.02
CA PRO A 111 -26.42 -17.43 -6.67
C PRO A 111 -27.19 -18.49 -7.47
N PRO A 112 -28.02 -19.32 -6.82
CA PRO A 112 -28.78 -20.34 -7.52
C PRO A 112 -29.73 -19.69 -8.53
N ALA A 113 -29.84 -20.30 -9.70
CA ALA A 113 -30.86 -19.97 -10.67
C ALA A 113 -32.25 -20.11 -10.01
N VAL A 114 -33.07 -19.06 -10.17
CA VAL A 114 -34.46 -19.04 -9.70
C VAL A 114 -35.26 -20.05 -10.53
N VAL A 115 -35.35 -21.27 -10.02
CA VAL A 115 -36.37 -22.23 -10.46
C VAL A 115 -37.65 -21.84 -9.74
N THR A 116 -38.66 -21.41 -10.49
CA THR A 116 -40.00 -21.14 -9.99
C THR A 116 -40.63 -22.46 -9.54
N ALA A 117 -40.42 -22.80 -8.27
CA ALA A 117 -41.10 -23.93 -7.63
C ALA A 117 -42.56 -23.54 -7.33
N PRO A 118 -43.53 -24.47 -7.50
CA PRO A 118 -44.89 -24.25 -7.04
C PRO A 118 -44.92 -24.09 -5.51
N ALA A 119 -45.78 -23.17 -5.05
CA ALA A 119 -45.86 -22.71 -3.67
C ALA A 119 -45.94 -23.86 -2.64
N PRO A 120 -45.05 -23.90 -1.62
CA PRO A 120 -45.18 -24.83 -0.51
C PRO A 120 -46.33 -24.43 0.43
N PRO A 121 -46.98 -25.41 1.11
CA PRO A 121 -47.99 -25.15 2.14
C PRO A 121 -47.38 -24.39 3.32
N GLY A 122 -48.13 -23.43 3.87
CA GLY A 122 -47.68 -22.45 4.86
C GLY A 122 -46.84 -23.01 6.01
N GLU A 123 -45.67 -22.40 6.18
CA GLU A 123 -44.83 -22.55 7.37
C GLU A 123 -45.58 -22.00 8.60
N PRO A 124 -45.61 -22.73 9.73
CA PRO A 124 -46.18 -22.23 10.98
C PRO A 124 -45.40 -21.00 11.47
N PRO A 125 -46.05 -20.06 12.18
CA PRO A 125 -45.45 -18.79 12.59
C PRO A 125 -44.21 -19.04 13.45
N GLY A 126 -43.04 -18.83 12.84
CA GLY A 126 -41.75 -18.81 13.54
C GLY A 126 -41.76 -17.69 14.57
N THR A 127 -41.40 -18.04 15.81
CA THR A 127 -41.22 -17.10 16.90
C THR A 127 -40.14 -16.11 16.51
N GLU A 128 -40.53 -14.84 16.32
CA GLU A 128 -39.66 -13.72 16.00
C GLU A 128 -38.56 -13.62 17.07
N ALA A 129 -37.30 -13.84 16.67
CA ALA A 129 -36.18 -13.69 17.57
C ALA A 129 -36.13 -12.23 18.06
N PRO A 130 -35.91 -11.97 19.36
CA PRO A 130 -35.85 -10.61 19.89
C PRO A 130 -34.85 -9.76 19.09
N PRO A 131 -35.17 -8.49 18.78
CA PRO A 131 -34.28 -7.61 18.04
C PRO A 131 -32.94 -7.49 18.78
N ALA A 132 -31.85 -7.68 18.05
CA ALA A 132 -30.50 -7.53 18.60
C ALA A 132 -30.36 -6.12 19.25
N PRO A 133 -29.70 -6.01 20.41
CA PRO A 133 -29.50 -4.73 21.07
C PRO A 133 -28.76 -3.75 20.13
N PRO A 134 -29.08 -2.44 20.21
CA PRO A 134 -28.47 -1.44 19.36
C PRO A 134 -26.94 -1.41 19.56
N PRO A 135 -26.15 -1.27 18.47
CA PRO A 135 -24.70 -1.21 18.56
C PRO A 135 -24.26 -0.05 19.45
N ALA A 136 -23.22 -0.28 20.25
CA ALA A 136 -22.67 0.75 21.13
C ALA A 136 -22.22 1.98 20.32
N PRO A 137 -22.37 3.21 20.85
CA PRO A 137 -21.97 4.42 20.15
C PRO A 137 -20.48 4.39 19.84
N ALA A 138 -20.14 4.67 18.58
CA ALA A 138 -18.76 4.71 18.13
C ALA A 138 -18.03 5.89 18.79
N ARG A 139 -16.82 5.63 19.30
CA ARG A 139 -16.00 6.61 20.02
C ARG A 139 -15.11 7.31 19.02
N GLN A 140 -14.93 8.61 19.17
CA GLN A 140 -14.08 9.42 18.28
C GLN A 140 -12.96 10.10 19.05
N VAL A 141 -11.77 10.16 18.44
CA VAL A 141 -10.60 10.86 18.98
C VAL A 141 -9.88 11.64 17.88
N ALA A 142 -9.36 12.81 18.23
CA ALA A 142 -8.51 13.60 17.34
C ALA A 142 -7.03 13.22 17.57
N ALA A 143 -6.37 12.73 16.53
CA ALA A 143 -4.97 12.35 16.54
C ALA A 143 -4.15 13.25 15.60
N ARG A 144 -2.92 13.57 15.99
CA ARG A 144 -2.01 14.44 15.23
C ARG A 144 -0.64 13.80 15.09
N TRP A 145 -0.07 13.83 13.87
CA TRP A 145 1.32 13.46 13.59
C TRP A 145 2.07 14.68 13.09
N LYS A 146 3.28 14.90 13.62
CA LYS A 146 4.18 15.99 13.21
C LYS A 146 5.34 15.44 12.40
N GLY A 147 5.37 15.76 11.12
CA GLY A 147 6.34 15.32 10.14
C GLY A 147 7.12 16.46 9.51
N LYS A 148 7.91 16.12 8.48
CA LYS A 148 8.71 17.05 7.68
C LYS A 148 8.66 16.68 6.20
N VAL A 149 8.56 17.68 5.32
CA VAL A 149 8.69 17.50 3.87
C VAL A 149 10.08 16.93 3.56
N THR A 150 10.13 15.83 2.82
CA THR A 150 11.38 15.26 2.29
C THR A 150 11.62 15.73 0.85
N ARG A 151 10.54 15.89 0.07
CA ARG A 151 10.59 16.37 -1.31
C ARG A 151 9.28 17.08 -1.66
N ALA A 152 9.37 18.16 -2.44
CA ALA A 152 8.19 18.82 -3.00
C ALA A 152 8.46 19.25 -4.44
N ASN A 153 7.47 19.04 -5.31
CA ASN A 153 7.44 19.47 -6.70
C ASN A 153 6.12 20.20 -6.96
N GLY A 154 6.14 21.31 -7.70
CA GLY A 154 4.94 22.09 -8.03
C GLY A 154 4.43 23.02 -6.91
N LEU A 155 4.97 22.90 -5.69
CA LEU A 155 4.69 23.80 -4.56
C LEU A 155 6.01 24.34 -3.97
N PRO A 156 6.02 25.58 -3.44
CA PRO A 156 7.23 26.24 -2.95
C PRO A 156 7.61 25.79 -1.54
N PHE A 157 7.65 24.49 -1.29
CA PHE A 157 8.09 23.93 0.00
C PHE A 157 9.55 23.49 -0.09
N GLY A 158 10.38 23.99 0.83
CA GLY A 158 11.72 23.46 1.02
C GLY A 158 11.70 22.10 1.71
N ALA A 159 12.70 21.26 1.44
CA ALA A 159 12.96 20.08 2.26
C ALA A 159 13.15 20.50 3.73
N GLY A 160 12.56 19.74 4.66
CA GLY A 160 12.54 20.03 6.08
C GLY A 160 11.40 20.94 6.54
N ALA A 161 10.57 21.49 5.63
CA ALA A 161 9.36 22.23 6.01
C ALA A 161 8.45 21.35 6.89
N ALA A 162 7.84 21.95 7.92
CA ALA A 162 6.95 21.23 8.83
C ALA A 162 5.71 20.71 8.09
N CYS A 163 5.30 19.47 8.37
CA CYS A 163 4.03 18.92 7.93
C CYS A 163 3.25 18.39 9.13
N ASP A 164 2.01 18.83 9.29
CA ASP A 164 1.09 18.30 10.29
C ASP A 164 0.03 17.45 9.59
N VAL A 165 -0.18 16.24 10.09
CA VAL A 165 -1.28 15.35 9.69
C VAL A 165 -2.26 15.32 10.85
N ASP A 166 -3.48 15.78 10.61
CA ASP A 166 -4.58 15.79 11.58
C ASP A 166 -5.64 14.79 11.13
N SER A 167 -6.11 13.93 12.04
CA SER A 167 -7.12 12.94 11.72
C SER A 167 -8.11 12.75 12.86
N THR A 168 -9.38 12.58 12.50
CA THR A 168 -10.43 12.12 13.39
C THR A 168 -10.58 10.61 13.21
N LEU A 169 -10.22 9.87 14.25
CA LEU A 169 -10.30 8.42 14.29
C LEU A 169 -11.58 8.03 15.00
N GLU A 170 -12.22 6.97 14.52
CA GLU A 170 -13.40 6.39 15.14
C GLU A 170 -13.18 4.91 15.42
N GLY A 171 -13.74 4.39 16.51
CA GLY A 171 -13.66 2.98 16.83
C GLY A 171 -14.75 2.51 17.79
N ASN A 172 -15.11 1.24 17.69
CA ASN A 172 -16.13 0.59 18.51
C ASN A 172 -15.57 -0.58 19.34
N GLY A 173 -14.24 -0.67 19.49
CA GLY A 173 -13.56 -1.79 20.12
C GLY A 173 -13.20 -2.93 19.17
N GLU A 174 -13.91 -3.16 18.08
CA GLU A 174 -13.54 -4.25 17.15
C GLU A 174 -12.83 -3.73 15.91
N LYS A 175 -13.32 -2.60 15.39
CA LYS A 175 -12.84 -1.97 14.18
C LYS A 175 -12.59 -0.50 14.44
N GLY A 176 -11.60 0.03 13.75
CA GLY A 176 -11.35 1.46 13.70
C GLY A 176 -11.42 1.96 12.28
N SER A 177 -11.85 3.21 12.10
CA SER A 177 -11.93 3.91 10.82
C SER A 177 -11.34 5.31 10.92
N VAL A 178 -10.98 5.86 9.76
CA VAL A 178 -10.56 7.27 9.62
C VAL A 178 -11.75 8.06 9.09
N VAL A 179 -12.34 8.91 9.92
CA VAL A 179 -13.52 9.72 9.58
C VAL A 179 -13.11 10.96 8.80
N ASP A 180 -12.08 11.64 9.28
CA ASP A 180 -11.49 12.80 8.60
C ASP A 180 -9.96 12.72 8.67
N LEU A 181 -9.33 13.27 7.63
CA LEU A 181 -7.89 13.41 7.52
C LEU A 181 -7.55 14.68 6.75
N SER A 182 -6.67 15.49 7.30
CA SER A 182 -6.11 16.66 6.65
C SER A 182 -4.59 16.70 6.80
N VAL A 183 -3.93 17.23 5.77
CA VAL A 183 -2.48 17.40 5.75
C VAL A 183 -2.15 18.85 5.44
N THR A 184 -1.35 19.46 6.31
CA THR A 184 -0.89 20.83 6.18
C THR A 184 0.63 20.85 6.17
N CYS A 185 1.25 21.34 5.09
CA CYS A 185 2.70 21.43 4.98
C CYS A 185 3.13 22.89 4.77
N GLY A 186 4.15 23.34 5.49
CA GLY A 186 4.61 24.73 5.46
C GLY A 186 3.50 25.74 5.81
N GLY A 187 2.53 25.35 6.65
CA GLY A 187 1.36 26.16 6.99
C GLY A 187 0.27 26.23 5.92
N ARG A 188 0.38 25.48 4.82
CA ARG A 188 -0.60 25.45 3.73
C ARG A 188 -1.30 24.09 3.66
N PRO A 189 -2.64 24.03 3.55
CA PRO A 189 -3.35 22.77 3.36
C PRO A 189 -2.99 22.18 1.99
N VAL A 190 -2.60 20.91 1.97
CA VAL A 190 -2.26 20.17 0.74
C VAL A 190 -3.24 19.03 0.47
N TYR A 191 -3.95 18.55 1.50
CA TYR A 191 -4.97 17.52 1.39
C TYR A 191 -6.04 17.70 2.47
N ARG A 192 -7.30 17.45 2.11
CA ARG A 192 -8.41 17.31 3.05
C ARG A 192 -9.41 16.27 2.55
N SER A 193 -9.73 15.31 3.41
CA SER A 193 -10.58 14.18 3.06
C SER A 193 -12.06 14.56 2.84
N THR A 194 -12.46 15.76 3.27
CA THR A 194 -13.81 16.32 3.08
C THR A 194 -13.94 17.17 1.82
N ASP A 195 -12.86 17.39 1.07
CA ASP A 195 -12.95 18.16 -0.18
C ASP A 195 -13.83 17.42 -1.19
N GLN A 196 -14.54 18.18 -2.02
CA GLN A 196 -15.47 17.65 -3.02
C GLN A 196 -14.75 16.68 -3.96
N LEU A 197 -15.25 15.45 -4.01
CA LEU A 197 -14.73 14.42 -4.91
C LEU A 197 -15.42 14.53 -6.28
N GLU A 198 -14.61 14.72 -7.32
CA GLU A 198 -15.03 14.59 -8.71
C GLU A 198 -14.14 13.57 -9.41
N GLY A 199 -14.72 12.45 -9.85
CA GLY A 199 -14.01 11.30 -10.40
C GLY A 199 -14.17 10.04 -9.54
N MET A 200 -13.17 9.14 -9.56
CA MET A 200 -13.24 7.81 -8.94
C MET A 200 -12.27 7.66 -7.77
N SER A 201 -12.75 7.54 -6.53
CA SER A 201 -11.89 7.29 -5.36
C SER A 201 -11.80 5.82 -4.98
N MET A 202 -10.58 5.35 -4.72
CA MET A 202 -10.27 4.12 -4.01
C MET A 202 -9.72 4.50 -2.63
N ASN A 203 -10.57 4.41 -1.61
CA ASN A 203 -10.21 4.67 -0.22
C ASN A 203 -9.85 3.36 0.51
N GLY A 204 -8.75 3.36 1.24
CA GLY A 204 -8.38 2.31 2.17
C GLY A 204 -7.74 2.88 3.43
N TYR A 205 -8.03 2.28 4.58
CA TYR A 205 -7.48 2.71 5.86
C TYR A 205 -7.11 1.51 6.75
N GLY A 206 -6.23 1.77 7.71
CA GLY A 206 -5.86 0.84 8.77
C GLY A 206 -5.39 1.60 10.00
N LEU A 207 -5.77 1.12 11.18
CA LEU A 207 -5.42 1.74 12.45
C LEU A 207 -4.73 0.74 13.37
N GLY A 208 -3.70 1.22 14.05
CA GLY A 208 -3.05 0.57 15.18
C GLY A 208 -3.09 1.50 16.38
N GLU A 209 -3.28 0.93 17.57
CA GLU A 209 -3.33 1.67 18.82
C GLU A 209 -2.32 1.07 19.81
N GLN A 210 -1.61 1.93 20.52
CA GLN A 210 -0.74 1.55 21.63
C GLN A 210 -1.00 2.46 22.84
N PRO A 211 -0.79 1.95 24.07
CA PRO A 211 -0.79 2.79 25.26
C PRO A 211 0.34 3.82 25.18
N GLY A 212 0.04 5.07 25.54
CA GLY A 212 1.01 6.14 25.64
C GLY A 212 1.88 6.02 26.89
N LYS A 213 2.86 6.94 27.03
CA LYS A 213 3.78 6.96 28.19
C LYS A 213 3.07 7.31 29.50
N GLU A 214 2.03 8.12 29.43
CA GLU A 214 1.22 8.52 30.58
C GLU A 214 -0.03 7.65 30.69
N ALA A 215 -0.44 7.34 31.92
CA ALA A 215 -1.65 6.58 32.17
C ALA A 215 -2.87 7.29 31.57
N GLY A 216 -3.75 6.53 30.89
CA GLY A 216 -4.94 7.07 30.22
C GLY A 216 -4.65 7.85 28.94
N THR A 217 -3.44 7.72 28.38
CA THR A 217 -3.11 8.23 27.04
C THR A 217 -2.89 7.10 26.06
N PHE A 218 -3.18 7.37 24.79
CA PHE A 218 -3.03 6.44 23.68
C PHE A 218 -2.33 7.12 22.52
N THR A 219 -1.57 6.34 21.76
CA THR A 219 -0.90 6.81 20.55
C THR A 219 -1.30 5.91 19.38
N TYR A 220 -1.47 6.51 18.21
CA TYR A 220 -2.07 5.83 17.06
C TYR A 220 -1.08 5.74 15.90
N ALA A 221 -1.07 4.59 15.25
CA ALA A 221 -0.49 4.41 13.92
C ALA A 221 -1.64 4.35 12.91
N VAL A 222 -1.48 5.07 11.80
CA VAL A 222 -2.45 5.13 10.70
C VAL A 222 -1.82 4.71 9.38
N ARG A 223 -2.61 3.98 8.60
CA ARG A 223 -2.44 3.76 7.15
C ARG A 223 -3.67 4.34 6.48
N TYR A 224 -3.48 5.17 5.47
CA TYR A 224 -4.58 5.82 4.75
C TYR A 224 -4.19 5.99 3.29
N SER A 225 -5.11 5.69 2.38
CA SER A 225 -4.92 5.84 0.95
C SER A 225 -6.22 6.35 0.35
N ASP A 226 -6.16 7.43 -0.41
CA ASP A 226 -7.26 7.94 -1.21
C ASP A 226 -6.69 8.30 -2.58
N THR A 227 -6.84 7.37 -3.52
CA THR A 227 -6.23 7.43 -4.85
C THR A 227 -7.29 7.25 -5.94
N GLY A 228 -6.91 7.51 -7.19
CA GLY A 228 -7.72 7.21 -8.37
C GLY A 228 -7.89 8.44 -9.27
N THR A 229 -8.52 8.25 -10.43
CA THR A 229 -8.68 9.32 -11.41
C THR A 229 -9.50 10.48 -10.83
N ARG A 230 -8.94 11.70 -10.86
CA ARG A 230 -9.58 12.93 -10.38
C ARG A 230 -9.75 13.92 -11.53
N SER A 231 -10.86 14.64 -11.52
CA SER A 231 -11.06 15.83 -12.36
C SER A 231 -11.22 17.11 -11.54
N GLY A 232 -11.50 16.99 -10.24
CA GLY A 232 -11.77 18.11 -9.34
C GLY A 232 -10.56 18.55 -8.50
N PRO A 233 -10.78 19.47 -7.55
CA PRO A 233 -9.72 20.09 -6.74
C PRO A 233 -9.16 19.17 -5.65
N ARG A 234 -9.87 18.08 -5.31
CA ARG A 234 -9.44 17.13 -4.28
C ARG A 234 -8.17 16.39 -4.71
N THR A 235 -7.13 16.55 -3.91
CA THR A 235 -5.84 15.88 -4.11
C THR A 235 -5.91 14.41 -3.71
N GLN A 236 -4.88 13.66 -4.10
CA GLN A 236 -4.71 12.25 -3.75
C GLN A 236 -3.69 12.11 -2.62
N ILE A 237 -3.78 11.03 -1.85
CA ILE A 237 -2.88 10.75 -0.74
C ILE A 237 -2.58 9.26 -0.60
N SER A 238 -1.34 8.95 -0.19
CA SER A 238 -0.94 7.68 0.38
C SER A 238 -0.10 7.95 1.62
N LEU A 239 -0.54 7.45 2.77
CA LEU A 239 0.04 7.69 4.07
C LEU A 239 0.22 6.36 4.79
N ASP A 240 1.43 6.08 5.27
CA ASP A 240 1.72 4.95 6.13
C ASP A 240 2.67 5.39 7.25
N SER A 241 2.10 5.69 8.42
CA SER A 241 2.89 6.06 9.59
C SER A 241 3.79 4.91 10.06
N THR A 242 3.40 3.65 9.87
CA THR A 242 4.24 2.50 10.29
C THR A 242 5.55 2.43 9.49
N GLN A 243 5.51 2.91 8.24
CA GLN A 243 6.69 3.08 7.38
C GLN A 243 7.31 4.48 7.49
N GLY A 244 6.70 5.37 8.28
CA GLY A 244 7.17 6.74 8.51
C GLY A 244 7.07 7.64 7.28
N GLN A 245 6.21 7.33 6.31
CA GLN A 245 6.16 8.02 5.02
C GLN A 245 4.75 8.40 4.58
N GLY A 246 4.64 9.53 3.89
CA GLY A 246 3.42 9.97 3.26
C GLY A 246 3.70 10.75 1.98
N ALA A 247 2.75 10.71 1.06
CA ALA A 247 2.76 11.46 -0.17
C ALA A 247 1.37 12.02 -0.46
N VAL A 248 1.31 13.30 -0.83
CA VAL A 248 0.11 13.97 -1.33
C VAL A 248 0.41 14.53 -2.71
N TRP A 249 -0.47 14.33 -3.68
CA TRP A 249 -0.28 14.84 -5.03
C TRP A 249 -1.58 15.23 -5.71
N SER A 250 -1.47 16.05 -6.75
CA SER A 250 -2.56 16.39 -7.66
C SER A 250 -2.12 16.14 -9.09
N ASP A 251 -2.95 15.43 -9.85
CA ASP A 251 -2.79 15.26 -11.30
C ASP A 251 -3.58 16.31 -12.10
N VAL A 252 -4.32 17.19 -11.40
CA VAL A 252 -5.10 18.31 -11.94
C VAL A 252 -4.44 19.62 -11.52
N VAL A 253 -4.56 20.67 -12.33
CA VAL A 253 -3.94 21.97 -12.06
C VAL A 253 -4.46 22.58 -10.75
N PRO A 254 -3.57 23.02 -9.82
CA PRO A 254 -2.11 22.95 -9.92
C PRO A 254 -1.57 21.53 -9.73
N ILE A 255 -0.75 21.06 -10.68
CA ILE A 255 -0.11 19.74 -10.58
C ILE A 255 1.03 19.85 -9.58
N PHE A 256 1.02 18.99 -8.56
CA PHE A 256 2.06 18.97 -7.54
C PHE A 256 2.22 17.60 -6.91
N ARG A 257 3.34 17.42 -6.21
CA ARG A 257 3.61 16.25 -5.37
C ARG A 257 4.45 16.65 -4.17
N VAL A 258 4.00 16.28 -2.97
CA VAL A 258 4.69 16.51 -1.69
C VAL A 258 4.88 15.17 -1.01
N GLU A 259 6.13 14.80 -0.78
CA GLU A 259 6.54 13.63 -0.01
C GLU A 259 7.04 14.12 1.36
N PHE A 260 6.65 13.42 2.43
CA PHE A 260 6.99 13.79 3.80
C PHE A 260 7.24 12.57 4.66
N GLN A 261 8.07 12.76 5.69
CA GLN A 261 8.35 11.78 6.72
C GLN A 261 7.53 12.10 7.97
N LEU A 262 7.00 11.09 8.65
CA LEU A 262 6.27 11.23 9.90
C LEU A 262 6.71 10.20 10.95
N PRO A 263 6.50 10.46 12.25
CA PRO A 263 6.70 9.45 13.28
C PRO A 263 5.70 8.31 13.13
N THR A 264 6.06 7.13 13.63
CA THR A 264 5.20 5.95 13.63
C THR A 264 3.90 6.14 14.39
N PHE A 265 3.97 6.87 15.50
CA PHE A 265 2.84 7.08 16.38
C PHE A 265 2.48 8.56 16.45
N SER A 266 1.19 8.83 16.65
CA SER A 266 0.66 10.17 16.88
C SER A 266 1.23 10.76 18.17
N ALA A 267 1.01 12.07 18.36
CA ALA A 267 1.07 12.64 19.69
C ALA A 267 0.12 11.87 20.65
N PRO A 268 0.46 11.74 21.94
CA PRO A 268 -0.41 11.11 22.92
C PRO A 268 -1.76 11.83 23.01
N VAL A 269 -2.83 11.06 22.96
CA VAL A 269 -4.21 11.52 23.10
C VAL A 269 -4.77 10.97 24.40
N ARG A 270 -5.29 11.84 25.26
CA ARG A 270 -5.98 11.41 26.49
C ARG A 270 -7.38 10.93 26.13
N GLY A 271 -7.79 9.79 26.67
CA GLY A 271 -9.13 9.26 26.42
C GLY A 271 -9.25 7.80 26.79
N GLU A 272 -10.18 7.12 26.14
CA GLU A 272 -10.34 5.67 26.20
C GLU A 272 -9.81 5.02 24.92
N ARG A 273 -9.58 3.71 24.99
CA ARG A 273 -9.19 2.93 23.82
C ARG A 273 -10.31 2.92 22.78
N LEU A 274 -9.90 3.08 21.52
CA LEU A 274 -10.74 2.88 20.35
C LEU A 274 -10.82 1.40 19.95
N LEU A 275 -9.73 0.66 20.17
CA LEU A 275 -9.60 -0.73 19.76
C LEU A 275 -9.50 -1.62 20.99
N SER A 276 -10.11 -2.80 20.93
CA SER A 276 -9.93 -3.84 21.92
C SER A 276 -8.47 -4.28 21.92
N PRO A 277 -7.92 -4.71 23.08
CA PRO A 277 -6.60 -5.35 23.08
C PRO A 277 -6.64 -6.54 22.13
N ALA A 278 -5.59 -6.70 21.32
CA ALA A 278 -5.38 -7.97 20.67
C ALA A 278 -5.37 -9.07 21.75
N PRO A 279 -6.01 -10.22 21.53
CA PRO A 279 -5.96 -11.31 22.48
C PRO A 279 -4.50 -11.60 22.80
N ALA A 280 -4.17 -11.69 24.10
CA ALA A 280 -2.82 -12.04 24.51
C ALA A 280 -2.45 -13.34 23.80
N LYS A 281 -1.33 -13.35 23.05
CA LYS A 281 -0.80 -14.60 22.54
C LYS A 281 -0.47 -15.45 23.75
N GLU A 282 -1.21 -16.53 23.97
CA GLU A 282 -0.81 -17.54 24.96
C GLU A 282 0.61 -18.02 24.60
N PRO A 283 1.50 -18.11 25.61
CA PRO A 283 2.91 -18.43 25.41
C PRO A 283 3.14 -19.85 24.88
#